data_AF-A0A9W7DE09-F1
#
_entry.id   AF-A0A9W7DE09-F1
#
_cell.length_a   1.000
_cell.length_b   1.000
_cell.length_c   1.000
_cell.angle_alpha   90.00
_cell.angle_beta   90.00
_cell.angle_gamma   90.00
#
_symmetry.space_group_name_H-M   'P 1'
#
loop_
_entity.id
_entity.type
_entity.pdbx_description
1 polymer ?
#
loop_
_entity_poly.entity_id
_entity_poly.type
_entity_poly.pdbx_seq_one_letter_code
_entity_poly.pdbx_strand_id
1 'polypeptide(L)'
;MSENVNAGFQKPDFQKAFKRFIHKVTTKDGFLGNYDYAALFTPKIPFMKQQHKMQPFFGLDADIPILLGFILGLQHSLSMLAGLSTPPILLAEYVNLDDNLTQYMVSCSLIISGILSAIQITRFHIPFTPYYIGTGLISVVGTSFATISIAAKAFPMMYDTGKCATSADGTKLPCPDGFGAMLGTSACCALIEVLMSFMPPAILQKIFPPVVTGPVVMLIGLSLVESGFEDLAGGSGCMDTANSCAKGYTWGSAQFIGLGFLVYFTIILCEKYGSPIMKSCAVICGLLVGCIVAAACGYFSHEGIDAAPVATFPWVHTFKLSVYGPLVLPMLACYIILMMEAIGDVTASCDVSRVEIEGPIYESRIQGGVLADGLNGILAALMTMTPMSTFAQNNGVISITKCASRTVGYWCCFFLIIMGVFSKFAAALVAIPKAVLGGMTSFLFTAVAVSGLRIIASTPFTRRDRFVLTCSLMFGYGATLVPTWFDYVFTYSGDNHSLKGFLDAIVLVMETQFAITGVLGVILNLIIPQEFDENDSATEMIEERIIEEGSSSNSAGKGSVEKV
;
A
#
# COMPACT_ATOMS: atom_id res chain seq x y z
N MET A 1 -19.85 41.82 -2.46
CA MET A 1 -20.02 41.70 -3.92
C MET A 1 -20.12 40.21 -4.20
N SER A 2 -21.34 39.70 -4.14
CA SER A 2 -21.68 38.28 -4.18
C SER A 2 -22.11 37.91 -5.59
N GLU A 3 -21.29 37.17 -6.33
CA GLU A 3 -21.75 36.51 -7.54
C GLU A 3 -20.81 35.33 -7.89
N ASN A 4 -21.43 34.18 -8.16
CA ASN A 4 -20.90 33.02 -8.87
C ASN A 4 -19.94 32.05 -8.16
N VAL A 5 -20.45 31.40 -7.10
CA VAL A 5 -20.05 30.02 -6.76
C VAL A 5 -21.29 29.13 -6.91
N ASN A 6 -21.66 28.85 -8.15
CA ASN A 6 -22.68 27.87 -8.48
C ASN A 6 -22.25 27.11 -9.74
N ALA A 7 -21.13 26.38 -9.63
CA ALA A 7 -20.80 25.33 -10.57
C ALA A 7 -21.78 24.17 -10.33
N GLY A 8 -22.98 24.30 -10.90
CA GLY A 8 -24.04 23.31 -10.80
C GLY A 8 -23.56 21.96 -11.35
N PHE A 9 -23.63 20.94 -10.51
CA PHE A 9 -23.65 19.54 -10.92
C PHE A 9 -24.79 19.36 -11.95
N GLN A 10 -24.45 19.30 -13.24
CA GLN A 10 -25.38 18.81 -14.25
C GLN A 10 -25.72 17.36 -13.88
N LYS A 11 -27.03 17.07 -13.69
CA LYS A 11 -27.53 15.70 -13.56
C LYS A 11 -26.93 14.84 -14.69
N PRO A 12 -26.48 13.60 -14.43
CA PRO A 12 -25.96 12.74 -15.47
C PRO A 12 -27.04 12.54 -16.54
N ASP A 13 -26.84 13.17 -17.70
CA ASP A 13 -27.72 13.04 -18.85
C ASP A 13 -27.52 11.63 -19.42
N PHE A 14 -28.29 10.68 -18.89
CA PHE A 14 -28.19 9.26 -19.20
C PHE A 14 -28.28 9.01 -20.72
N GLN A 15 -29.01 9.85 -21.45
CA GLN A 15 -29.10 9.78 -22.91
C GLN A 15 -27.79 10.17 -23.60
N LYS A 16 -27.06 11.18 -23.10
CA LYS A 16 -25.73 11.53 -23.61
C LYS A 16 -24.68 10.50 -23.23
N ALA A 17 -24.73 9.95 -22.02
CA ALA A 17 -23.84 8.87 -21.59
C ALA A 17 -24.04 7.61 -22.46
N PHE A 18 -25.29 7.24 -22.71
CA PHE A 18 -25.66 6.11 -23.57
C PHE A 18 -25.24 6.33 -25.04
N LYS A 19 -25.45 7.53 -25.59
CA LYS A 19 -24.97 7.87 -26.94
C LYS A 19 -23.45 7.85 -27.05
N ARG A 20 -22.72 8.34 -26.05
CA ARG A 20 -21.25 8.24 -25.98
C ARG A 20 -20.80 6.78 -25.91
N PHE A 21 -21.46 5.95 -25.11
CA PHE A 21 -21.17 4.53 -25.03
C PHE A 21 -21.38 3.82 -26.37
N ILE A 22 -22.53 4.02 -27.00
CA ILE A 22 -22.80 3.46 -28.35
C ILE A 22 -21.72 3.90 -29.32
N HIS A 23 -21.40 5.20 -29.36
CA HIS A 23 -20.36 5.73 -30.24
C HIS A 23 -19.02 5.04 -29.97
N LYS A 24 -18.60 4.90 -28.71
CA LYS A 24 -17.33 4.24 -28.38
C LYS A 24 -17.26 2.76 -28.81
N VAL A 25 -18.36 2.04 -28.72
CA VAL A 25 -18.42 0.62 -29.10
C VAL A 25 -18.55 0.45 -30.61
N THR A 26 -19.19 1.39 -31.32
CA THR A 26 -19.42 1.29 -32.78
C THR A 26 -18.36 1.97 -33.64
N THR A 27 -17.59 2.94 -33.13
CA THR A 27 -16.56 3.63 -33.92
C THR A 27 -15.14 3.13 -33.64
N LYS A 28 -14.35 3.03 -34.71
CA LYS A 28 -12.93 2.64 -34.63
C LYS A 28 -12.12 3.63 -33.77
N ASP A 29 -12.46 4.91 -33.81
CA ASP A 29 -11.82 5.97 -33.02
C ASP A 29 -12.15 5.87 -31.53
N GLY A 30 -13.35 5.41 -31.16
CA GLY A 30 -13.72 5.20 -29.76
C GLY A 30 -13.18 3.89 -29.16
N PHE A 31 -13.03 2.85 -29.98
CA PHE A 31 -12.54 1.55 -29.53
C PHE A 31 -11.00 1.48 -29.51
N LEU A 32 -10.34 1.78 -30.63
CA LEU A 32 -8.89 1.76 -30.80
C LEU A 32 -8.28 3.15 -30.61
N GLY A 33 -8.91 4.19 -31.15
CA GLY A 33 -8.33 5.55 -31.15
C GLY A 33 -6.98 5.64 -31.87
N ASN A 34 -6.37 6.83 -31.80
CA ASN A 34 -5.09 7.12 -32.44
C ASN A 34 -3.93 7.10 -31.43
N TYR A 35 -3.85 6.03 -30.63
CA TYR A 35 -2.79 5.84 -29.64
C TYR A 35 -1.67 4.94 -30.18
N ASP A 36 -0.42 5.23 -29.81
CA ASP A 36 0.76 4.44 -30.19
C ASP A 36 0.90 3.22 -29.28
N TYR A 37 0.10 2.18 -29.55
CA TYR A 37 0.13 0.94 -28.78
C TYR A 37 1.49 0.21 -28.85
N ALA A 38 2.24 0.38 -29.95
CA ALA A 38 3.55 -0.25 -30.09
C ALA A 38 4.53 0.29 -29.03
N ALA A 39 4.50 1.59 -28.76
CA ALA A 39 5.34 2.20 -27.71
C ALA A 39 5.08 1.61 -26.30
N LEU A 40 3.87 1.11 -26.03
CA LEU A 40 3.51 0.50 -24.75
C LEU A 40 4.20 -0.87 -24.54
N PHE A 41 4.40 -1.63 -25.63
CA PHE A 41 4.97 -2.98 -25.61
C PHE A 41 6.44 -3.06 -26.05
N THR A 42 7.01 -1.99 -26.62
CA THR A 42 8.38 -2.04 -27.13
C THR A 42 9.41 -1.96 -25.99
N PRO A 43 10.25 -2.99 -25.78
CA PRO A 43 11.28 -2.97 -24.74
C PRO A 43 12.45 -2.05 -25.09
N LYS A 44 13.16 -1.57 -24.07
CA LYS A 44 14.35 -0.73 -24.22
C LYS A 44 15.61 -1.59 -24.32
N ILE A 45 15.85 -2.18 -25.50
CA ILE A 45 17.03 -3.02 -25.76
C ILE A 45 18.21 -2.13 -26.21
N PRO A 46 19.45 -2.35 -25.71
CA PRO A 46 20.62 -1.51 -25.99
C PRO A 46 20.96 -1.34 -27.47
N PHE A 47 20.51 -2.25 -28.34
CA PHE A 47 20.81 -2.23 -29.78
C PHE A 47 19.70 -1.61 -30.66
N MET A 48 18.57 -1.15 -30.08
CA MET A 48 17.47 -0.53 -30.82
C MET A 48 17.55 1.01 -30.78
N LYS A 49 17.45 1.66 -31.94
CA LYS A 49 17.28 3.12 -32.03
C LYS A 49 15.92 3.52 -31.44
N GLN A 50 15.93 4.21 -30.31
CA GLN A 50 14.71 4.71 -29.67
C GLN A 50 14.25 6.00 -30.32
N GLN A 51 12.99 6.05 -30.76
CA GLN A 51 12.32 7.31 -31.07
C GLN A 51 11.74 7.87 -29.76
N HIS A 52 12.24 9.01 -29.32
CA HIS A 52 11.78 9.67 -28.10
C HIS A 52 10.46 10.44 -28.37
N LYS A 53 9.36 9.72 -28.61
CA LYS A 53 8.03 10.34 -28.67
C LYS A 53 7.54 10.61 -27.24
N MET A 54 7.26 11.87 -26.92
CA MET A 54 6.56 12.21 -25.68
C MET A 54 5.16 11.61 -25.71
N GLN A 55 4.85 10.78 -24.71
CA GLN A 55 3.50 10.24 -24.56
C GLN A 55 2.54 11.36 -24.12
N PRO A 56 1.32 11.44 -24.68
CA PRO A 56 0.34 12.42 -24.26
C PRO A 56 -0.12 12.14 -22.83
N PHE A 57 -0.28 13.19 -22.02
CA PHE A 57 -0.81 13.08 -20.67
C PHE A 57 -2.35 13.07 -20.67
N PHE A 58 -2.96 12.07 -20.05
CA PHE A 58 -4.41 11.98 -19.89
C PHE A 58 -4.80 12.40 -18.47
N GLY A 59 -5.54 13.51 -18.36
CA GLY A 59 -6.09 13.99 -17.09
C GLY A 59 -7.25 13.14 -16.55
N LEU A 60 -7.76 13.51 -15.37
CA LEU A 60 -8.77 12.75 -14.61
C LEU A 60 -10.02 12.38 -15.42
N ASP A 61 -10.52 13.32 -16.22
CA ASP A 61 -11.75 13.22 -17.00
C ASP A 61 -11.50 13.05 -18.51
N ALA A 62 -10.27 12.72 -18.87
CA ALA A 62 -9.90 12.49 -20.26
C ALA A 62 -10.69 11.29 -20.83
N ASP A 63 -11.23 11.49 -22.02
CA ASP A 63 -11.98 10.47 -22.73
C ASP A 63 -11.00 9.51 -23.42
N ILE A 64 -10.76 8.36 -22.80
CA ILE A 64 -9.82 7.35 -23.30
C ILE A 64 -10.52 6.31 -24.18
N PRO A 65 -9.83 5.78 -25.22
CA PRO A 65 -10.29 4.63 -25.98
C PRO A 65 -10.51 3.42 -25.08
N ILE A 66 -11.52 2.60 -25.38
CA ILE A 66 -11.88 1.45 -24.54
C ILE A 66 -10.70 0.47 -24.42
N LEU A 67 -10.03 0.15 -25.53
CA LEU A 67 -8.91 -0.79 -25.52
C LEU A 67 -7.73 -0.28 -24.67
N LEU A 68 -7.41 1.02 -24.77
CA LEU A 68 -6.36 1.62 -23.95
C LEU A 68 -6.74 1.59 -22.46
N GLY A 69 -7.98 1.96 -22.13
CA GLY A 69 -8.47 1.89 -20.75
C GLY A 69 -8.45 0.47 -20.18
N PHE A 70 -8.81 -0.53 -21.00
CA PHE A 70 -8.74 -1.94 -20.65
C PHE A 70 -7.29 -2.41 -20.40
N ILE A 71 -6.36 -2.09 -21.30
CA ILE A 71 -4.93 -2.47 -21.15
C ILE A 71 -4.31 -1.79 -19.92
N LEU A 72 -4.51 -0.48 -19.75
CA LEU A 72 -3.97 0.25 -18.61
C LEU A 72 -4.63 -0.20 -17.30
N GLY A 73 -5.93 -0.50 -17.31
CA GLY A 73 -6.63 -1.05 -16.15
C GLY A 73 -6.07 -2.41 -15.74
N LEU A 74 -5.78 -3.27 -16.71
CA LEU A 74 -5.10 -4.54 -16.45
C LEU A 74 -3.70 -4.31 -15.88
N GLN A 75 -2.92 -3.40 -16.46
CA GLN A 75 -1.60 -3.02 -15.95
C GLN A 75 -1.66 -2.57 -14.48
N HIS A 76 -2.58 -1.66 -14.14
CA HIS A 76 -2.80 -1.24 -12.75
C HIS A 76 -3.12 -2.45 -11.86
N SER A 77 -4.06 -3.31 -12.27
CA SER A 77 -4.46 -4.47 -11.47
C SER A 77 -3.28 -5.44 -11.22
N LEU A 78 -2.45 -5.69 -12.24
CA LEU A 78 -1.26 -6.53 -12.13
C LEU A 78 -0.18 -5.85 -11.27
N SER A 79 0.03 -4.54 -11.41
CA SER A 79 1.02 -3.81 -10.60
C SER A 79 0.76 -3.91 -9.10
N MET A 80 -0.50 -3.95 -8.68
CA MET A 80 -0.88 -4.00 -7.26
C MET A 80 -1.17 -5.41 -6.77
N LEU A 81 -1.34 -6.38 -7.67
CA LEU A 81 -1.72 -7.75 -7.36
C LEU A 81 -0.88 -8.35 -6.23
N ALA A 82 0.44 -8.20 -6.31
CA ALA A 82 1.38 -8.68 -5.29
C ALA A 82 1.06 -8.14 -3.90
N GLY A 83 0.82 -6.83 -3.79
CA GLY A 83 0.49 -6.19 -2.52
C GLY A 83 -0.91 -6.49 -2.02
N LEU A 84 -1.85 -6.85 -2.90
CA LEU A 84 -3.22 -7.25 -2.52
C LEU A 84 -3.32 -8.71 -2.07
N SER A 85 -2.50 -9.60 -2.64
CA SER A 85 -2.51 -11.03 -2.31
C SER A 85 -1.59 -11.41 -1.15
N THR A 86 -0.52 -10.66 -0.91
CA THR A 86 0.46 -10.98 0.16
C THR A 86 -0.14 -10.90 1.57
N PRO A 87 -0.87 -9.83 1.96
CA PRO A 87 -1.43 -9.72 3.31
C PRO A 87 -2.34 -10.87 3.73
N PRO A 88 -3.35 -11.31 2.94
CA PRO A 88 -4.18 -12.43 3.36
C PRO A 88 -3.39 -13.75 3.50
N ILE A 89 -2.35 -13.96 2.70
CA ILE A 89 -1.47 -15.15 2.82
C ILE A 89 -0.70 -15.11 4.15
N LEU A 90 -0.07 -13.98 4.48
CA LEU A 90 0.70 -13.84 5.72
C LEU A 90 -0.20 -13.89 6.97
N LEU A 91 -1.36 -13.25 6.91
CA LEU A 91 -2.33 -13.28 8.00
C LEU A 91 -2.86 -14.70 8.26
N ALA A 92 -3.16 -15.45 7.20
CA ALA A 92 -3.58 -16.85 7.31
C ALA A 92 -2.49 -17.73 7.95
N GLU A 93 -1.22 -17.48 7.64
CA GLU A 93 -0.08 -18.18 8.24
C GLU A 93 0.02 -17.93 9.76
N TYR A 94 -0.11 -16.67 10.21
CA TYR A 94 -0.03 -16.36 11.65
C TYR A 94 -1.14 -17.01 12.49
N VAL A 95 -2.31 -17.27 11.91
CA VAL A 95 -3.42 -17.98 12.56
C VAL A 95 -3.56 -19.45 12.15
N ASN A 96 -2.57 -20.00 11.44
CA ASN A 96 -2.52 -21.40 10.97
C ASN A 96 -3.79 -21.85 10.25
N LEU A 97 -4.38 -20.98 9.41
CA LEU A 97 -5.54 -21.35 8.61
C LEU A 97 -5.15 -22.35 7.51
N ASP A 98 -6.12 -23.16 7.09
CA ASP A 98 -5.95 -24.11 6.01
C ASP A 98 -5.90 -23.42 4.64
N ASP A 99 -5.44 -24.15 3.63
CA ASP A 99 -5.32 -23.64 2.27
C ASP A 99 -6.66 -23.17 1.71
N ASN A 100 -7.78 -23.80 2.05
CA ASN A 100 -9.10 -23.40 1.54
C ASN A 100 -9.49 -22.01 2.06
N LEU A 101 -9.34 -21.77 3.38
CA LEU A 101 -9.57 -20.44 3.94
C LEU A 101 -8.58 -19.40 3.41
N THR A 102 -7.32 -19.78 3.22
CA THR A 102 -6.31 -18.87 2.64
C THR A 102 -6.67 -18.46 1.22
N GLN A 103 -7.10 -19.42 0.39
CA GLN A 103 -7.58 -19.17 -0.97
C GLN A 103 -8.81 -18.26 -0.98
N TYR A 104 -9.77 -18.51 -0.08
CA TYR A 104 -10.91 -17.64 0.12
C TYR A 104 -10.48 -16.21 0.47
N MET A 105 -9.55 -16.04 1.41
CA MET A 105 -9.08 -14.72 1.85
C MET A 105 -8.36 -13.97 0.73
N VAL A 106 -7.55 -14.64 -0.09
CA VAL A 106 -6.91 -14.03 -1.27
C VAL A 106 -7.95 -13.57 -2.28
N SER A 107 -8.90 -14.43 -2.62
CA SER A 107 -10.00 -14.08 -3.52
C SER A 107 -10.83 -12.91 -2.98
N CYS A 108 -11.21 -12.98 -1.70
CA CYS A 108 -11.99 -11.95 -1.04
C CYS A 108 -11.23 -10.61 -1.06
N SER A 109 -9.94 -10.61 -0.75
CA SER A 109 -9.07 -9.43 -0.84
C SER A 109 -9.19 -8.76 -2.19
N LEU A 110 -9.03 -9.50 -3.28
CA LEU A 110 -9.13 -8.95 -4.64
C LEU A 110 -10.53 -8.38 -4.96
N ILE A 111 -11.61 -9.09 -4.58
CA ILE A 111 -12.98 -8.62 -4.80
C ILE A 111 -13.23 -7.33 -4.02
N ILE A 112 -12.95 -7.34 -2.72
CA ILE A 112 -13.26 -6.21 -1.84
C ILE A 112 -12.38 -5.01 -2.18
N SER A 113 -11.08 -5.21 -2.44
CA SER A 113 -10.21 -4.14 -2.94
C SER A 113 -10.75 -3.52 -4.22
N GLY A 114 -11.26 -4.30 -5.17
CA GLY A 114 -11.90 -3.77 -6.38
C GLY A 114 -13.13 -2.91 -6.08
N ILE A 115 -14.01 -3.35 -5.17
CA ILE A 115 -15.22 -2.63 -4.77
C ILE A 115 -14.87 -1.33 -4.03
N LEU A 116 -14.00 -1.40 -3.02
CA LEU A 116 -13.65 -0.24 -2.20
C LEU A 116 -12.80 0.77 -2.96
N SER A 117 -11.96 0.31 -3.89
CA SER A 117 -11.29 1.19 -4.85
C SER A 117 -12.30 1.96 -5.69
N ALA A 118 -13.39 1.32 -6.13
CA ALA A 118 -14.41 2.03 -6.91
C ALA A 118 -15.06 3.15 -6.07
N ILE A 119 -15.31 2.91 -4.77
CA ILE A 119 -15.82 3.91 -3.82
C ILE A 119 -14.80 5.06 -3.63
N GLN A 120 -13.51 4.73 -3.49
CA GLN A 120 -12.44 5.70 -3.30
C GLN A 120 -12.20 6.57 -4.54
N ILE A 121 -12.30 5.98 -5.74
CA ILE A 121 -12.11 6.65 -7.03
C ILE A 121 -13.29 7.57 -7.35
N THR A 122 -14.51 7.17 -6.97
CA THR A 122 -15.66 8.06 -7.03
C THR A 122 -15.51 9.23 -6.07
N ARG A 123 -16.13 10.37 -6.38
CA ARG A 123 -16.21 11.51 -5.48
C ARG A 123 -17.68 11.81 -5.22
N PHE A 124 -18.27 11.12 -4.25
CA PHE A 124 -19.68 11.27 -3.91
C PHE A 124 -19.86 12.44 -2.94
N HIS A 125 -20.60 13.47 -3.34
CA HIS A 125 -20.94 14.58 -2.46
C HIS A 125 -22.02 14.13 -1.47
N ILE A 126 -21.79 14.30 -0.17
CA ILE A 126 -22.78 13.98 0.86
C ILE A 126 -23.85 15.08 0.83
N PRO A 127 -25.12 14.76 0.51
CA PRO A 127 -26.18 15.77 0.44
C PRO A 127 -26.26 16.59 1.73
N PHE A 128 -26.49 17.90 1.59
CA PHE A 128 -26.66 18.83 2.71
C PHE A 128 -25.43 19.07 3.60
N THR A 129 -24.24 18.62 3.19
CA THR A 129 -22.97 18.90 3.88
C THR A 129 -21.89 19.33 2.88
N PRO A 130 -20.78 19.97 3.30
CA PRO A 130 -19.66 20.29 2.40
C PRO A 130 -18.74 19.09 2.11
N TYR A 131 -19.01 17.93 2.70
CA TYR A 131 -18.11 16.77 2.67
C TYR A 131 -18.34 15.88 1.46
N TYR A 132 -17.27 15.20 1.06
CA TYR A 132 -17.27 14.21 -0.02
C TYR A 132 -16.80 12.88 0.54
N ILE A 133 -17.20 11.78 -0.12
CA ILE A 133 -16.65 10.44 0.10
C ILE A 133 -15.87 10.08 -1.17
N GLY A 134 -14.60 9.75 -0.97
CA GLY A 134 -13.64 9.39 -2.01
C GLY A 134 -12.88 10.60 -2.56
N THR A 135 -11.79 10.31 -3.28
CA THR A 135 -10.76 11.28 -3.67
C THR A 135 -11.05 11.91 -5.03
N GLY A 136 -11.81 11.22 -5.89
CA GLY A 136 -11.96 11.62 -7.29
C GLY A 136 -10.66 11.51 -8.10
N LEU A 137 -9.73 10.65 -7.68
CA LEU A 137 -8.47 10.32 -8.34
C LEU A 137 -8.41 8.81 -8.57
N ILE A 138 -7.39 8.29 -9.26
CA ILE A 138 -7.13 6.85 -9.27
C ILE A 138 -6.54 6.47 -7.91
N SER A 139 -7.38 6.30 -6.90
CA SER A 139 -6.98 5.87 -5.56
C SER A 139 -7.41 4.42 -5.35
N VAL A 140 -6.47 3.50 -5.54
CA VAL A 140 -6.75 2.07 -5.38
C VAL A 140 -6.57 1.72 -3.92
N VAL A 141 -7.47 0.91 -3.38
CA VAL A 141 -7.54 0.49 -1.99
C VAL A 141 -7.11 -0.97 -1.88
N GLY A 142 -6.29 -1.27 -0.89
CA GLY A 142 -5.80 -2.62 -0.61
C GLY A 142 -5.54 -2.86 0.87
N THR A 143 -5.35 -4.11 1.26
CA THR A 143 -5.03 -4.45 2.65
C THR A 143 -3.71 -3.83 3.08
N SER A 144 -3.73 -3.11 4.20
CA SER A 144 -2.54 -2.44 4.69
C SER A 144 -1.56 -3.39 5.37
N PHE A 145 -0.29 -3.18 5.05
CA PHE A 145 0.83 -3.87 5.67
C PHE A 145 1.01 -3.55 7.16
N ALA A 146 0.50 -2.40 7.64
CA ALA A 146 0.52 -2.06 9.06
C ALA A 146 -0.21 -3.11 9.92
N THR A 147 -1.28 -3.72 9.38
CA THR A 147 -2.02 -4.77 10.08
C THR A 147 -1.19 -6.04 10.23
N ILE A 148 -0.32 -6.36 9.26
CA ILE A 148 0.54 -7.56 9.31
C ILE A 148 1.53 -7.44 10.47
N SER A 149 2.17 -6.28 10.61
CA SER A 149 3.10 -6.00 11.71
C SER A 149 2.43 -6.10 13.10
N ILE A 150 1.16 -5.70 13.23
CA ILE A 150 0.38 -5.90 14.48
C ILE A 150 0.05 -7.38 14.68
N ALA A 151 -0.45 -8.04 13.64
CA ALA A 151 -0.84 -9.44 13.64
C ALA A 151 0.33 -10.37 14.04
N ALA A 152 1.54 -10.07 13.55
CA ALA A 152 2.75 -10.82 13.85
C ALA A 152 3.07 -10.87 15.35
N LYS A 153 2.63 -9.88 16.14
CA LYS A 153 2.79 -9.84 17.60
C LYS A 153 1.52 -10.25 18.35
N ALA A 154 0.36 -9.82 17.86
CA ALA A 154 -0.92 -10.07 18.51
C ALA A 154 -1.33 -11.54 18.48
N PHE A 155 -1.09 -12.26 17.37
CA PHE A 155 -1.50 -13.66 17.26
C PHE A 155 -0.70 -14.59 18.17
N PRO A 156 0.65 -14.52 18.24
CA PRO A 156 1.40 -15.25 19.28
C PRO A 156 0.85 -15.01 20.69
N MET A 157 0.60 -13.76 21.07
CA MET A 157 -0.01 -13.42 22.35
C MET A 157 -1.40 -14.06 22.55
N MET A 158 -2.22 -14.16 21.50
CA MET A 158 -3.52 -14.87 21.56
C MET A 158 -3.37 -16.37 21.82
N TYR A 159 -2.30 -17.02 21.32
CA TYR A 159 -2.00 -18.42 21.66
C TYR A 159 -1.53 -18.52 23.12
N ASP A 160 -0.64 -17.64 23.56
CA ASP A 160 -0.09 -17.67 24.92
C ASP A 160 -1.14 -17.37 26.00
N THR A 161 -2.09 -16.49 25.69
CA THR A 161 -3.23 -16.17 26.59
C THR A 161 -4.35 -17.21 26.55
N GLY A 162 -4.26 -18.23 25.69
CA GLY A 162 -5.24 -19.31 25.57
C GLY A 162 -6.50 -18.94 24.78
N LYS A 163 -6.52 -17.78 24.10
CA LYS A 163 -7.61 -17.39 23.20
C LYS A 163 -7.62 -18.25 21.93
N CYS A 164 -6.45 -18.60 21.42
CA CYS A 164 -6.25 -19.55 20.34
C CYS A 164 -5.75 -20.88 20.89
N ALA A 165 -6.26 -21.99 20.34
CA ALA A 165 -5.92 -23.32 20.83
C ALA A 165 -4.53 -23.76 20.34
N THR A 166 -3.79 -24.43 21.22
CA THR A 166 -2.57 -25.17 20.89
C THR A 166 -2.80 -26.65 21.17
N SER A 167 -2.22 -27.51 20.33
CA SER A 167 -2.26 -28.97 20.55
C SER A 167 -1.42 -29.35 21.77
N ALA A 168 -1.63 -30.55 22.30
CA ALA A 168 -0.84 -31.10 23.39
C ALA A 168 0.67 -31.15 23.08
N ASP A 169 1.03 -31.26 21.79
CA ASP A 169 2.41 -31.29 21.30
C ASP A 169 3.02 -29.88 21.11
N GLY A 170 2.31 -28.82 21.47
CA GLY A 170 2.75 -27.42 21.33
C GLY A 170 2.50 -26.81 19.93
N THR A 171 1.93 -27.58 19.00
CA THR A 171 1.59 -27.06 17.66
C THR A 171 0.42 -26.09 17.72
N LYS A 172 0.55 -24.91 17.12
CA LYS A 172 -0.52 -23.92 17.02
C LYS A 172 -1.64 -24.44 16.09
N LEU A 173 -2.88 -24.49 16.58
CA LEU A 173 -4.03 -24.96 15.80
C LEU A 173 -4.68 -23.80 15.02
N PRO A 174 -5.44 -24.07 13.95
CA PRO A 174 -6.17 -23.04 13.22
C PRO A 174 -7.07 -22.20 14.13
N CYS A 175 -6.89 -20.88 14.12
CA CYS A 175 -7.61 -19.95 14.99
C CYS A 175 -8.46 -18.92 14.23
N PRO A 176 -9.57 -19.33 13.58
CA PRO A 176 -10.46 -18.41 12.87
C PRO A 176 -11.15 -17.41 13.81
N ASP A 177 -11.37 -17.78 15.08
CA ASP A 177 -11.92 -16.89 16.10
C ASP A 177 -10.95 -15.76 16.46
N GLY A 178 -9.63 -16.00 16.41
CA GLY A 178 -8.61 -14.97 16.60
C GLY A 178 -8.62 -13.96 15.46
N PHE A 179 -8.71 -14.44 14.22
CA PHE A 179 -8.86 -13.59 13.04
C PHE A 179 -10.16 -12.77 13.10
N GLY A 180 -11.30 -13.41 13.45
CA GLY A 180 -12.57 -12.72 13.64
C GLY A 180 -12.56 -11.68 14.77
N ALA A 181 -11.76 -11.90 15.82
CA ALA A 181 -11.54 -10.92 16.87
C ALA A 181 -10.74 -9.69 16.40
N MET A 182 -9.74 -9.91 15.53
CA MET A 182 -9.01 -8.81 14.89
C MET A 182 -9.93 -8.00 13.97
N LEU A 183 -10.78 -8.66 13.16
CA LEU A 183 -11.75 -7.99 12.29
C LEU A 183 -12.78 -7.17 13.09
N GLY A 184 -13.34 -7.74 14.16
CA GLY A 184 -14.31 -7.02 14.99
C GLY A 184 -13.67 -5.82 15.69
N THR A 185 -12.46 -5.98 16.21
CA THR A 185 -11.70 -4.89 16.83
C THR A 185 -11.36 -3.81 15.79
N SER A 186 -10.92 -4.19 14.60
CA SER A 186 -10.59 -3.24 13.54
C SER A 186 -11.81 -2.50 13.03
N ALA A 187 -12.98 -3.13 12.94
CA ALA A 187 -14.23 -2.45 12.58
C ALA A 187 -14.58 -1.34 13.58
N CYS A 188 -14.43 -1.62 14.89
CA CYS A 188 -14.68 -0.62 15.93
C CYS A 188 -13.66 0.51 15.88
N CYS A 189 -12.37 0.18 15.73
CA CYS A 189 -11.30 1.18 15.72
C CYS A 189 -11.33 2.07 14.47
N ALA A 190 -11.83 1.60 13.32
CA ALA A 190 -11.98 2.40 12.10
C ALA A 190 -12.81 3.68 12.31
N LEU A 191 -13.71 3.68 13.30
CA LEU A 191 -14.49 4.86 13.67
C LEU A 191 -13.59 6.03 14.08
N ILE A 192 -12.39 5.80 14.63
CA ILE A 192 -11.47 6.90 14.98
C ILE A 192 -11.04 7.67 13.74
N GLU A 193 -10.71 6.97 12.65
CA GLU A 193 -10.31 7.58 11.39
C GLU A 193 -11.49 8.32 10.75
N VAL A 194 -12.68 7.73 10.76
CA VAL A 194 -13.91 8.39 10.31
C VAL A 194 -14.13 9.70 11.09
N LEU A 195 -13.97 9.69 12.41
CA LEU A 195 -14.12 10.90 13.23
C LEU A 195 -13.04 11.93 12.94
N MET A 196 -11.80 11.51 12.76
CA MET A 196 -10.67 12.39 12.43
C MET A 196 -10.77 12.97 11.02
N SER A 197 -11.43 12.29 10.09
CA SER A 197 -11.63 12.79 8.71
C SER A 197 -12.41 14.12 8.65
N PHE A 198 -13.22 14.41 9.66
CA PHE A 198 -13.96 15.67 9.79
C PHE A 198 -13.13 16.81 10.37
N MET A 199 -11.90 16.53 10.83
CA MET A 199 -10.97 17.58 11.23
C MET A 199 -10.39 18.29 9.99
N PRO A 200 -10.03 19.58 10.12
CA PRO A 200 -9.33 20.29 9.05
C PRO A 200 -8.01 19.59 8.67
N PRO A 201 -7.72 19.33 7.37
CA PRO A 201 -6.50 18.65 6.95
C PRO A 201 -5.23 19.38 7.40
N ALA A 202 -5.26 20.71 7.45
CA ALA A 202 -4.14 21.51 7.95
C ALA A 202 -3.77 21.18 9.41
N ILE A 203 -4.76 20.83 10.25
CA ILE A 203 -4.50 20.40 11.63
C ILE A 203 -3.87 19.01 11.63
N LEU A 204 -4.40 18.09 10.81
CA LEU A 204 -3.84 16.74 10.68
C LEU A 204 -2.40 16.77 10.18
N GLN A 205 -2.11 17.55 9.14
CA GLN A 205 -0.75 17.73 8.61
C GLN A 205 0.20 18.40 9.61
N LYS A 206 -0.31 19.26 10.49
CA LYS A 206 0.48 19.87 11.57
C LYS A 206 0.81 18.89 12.70
N ILE A 207 -0.15 18.02 13.06
CA ILE A 207 0.06 16.97 14.08
C ILE A 207 0.96 15.87 13.52
N PHE A 208 0.77 15.53 12.25
CA PHE A 208 1.40 14.42 11.55
C PHE A 208 2.18 14.91 10.30
N PRO A 209 3.23 15.73 10.48
CA PRO A 209 4.06 16.18 9.37
C PRO A 209 4.91 15.03 8.78
N PRO A 210 5.53 15.19 7.60
CA PRO A 210 6.34 14.15 6.97
C PRO A 210 7.49 13.61 7.84
N VAL A 211 8.02 14.44 8.74
CA VAL A 211 9.03 14.05 9.74
C VAL A 211 8.51 13.00 10.76
N VAL A 212 7.18 12.88 10.93
CA VAL A 212 6.52 11.87 11.76
C VAL A 212 5.97 10.72 10.90
N THR A 213 5.36 11.02 9.75
CA THR A 213 4.73 10.00 8.89
C THR A 213 5.77 9.11 8.20
N GLY A 214 6.85 9.71 7.69
CA GLY A 214 7.90 9.01 6.94
C GLY A 214 8.60 7.90 7.74
N PRO A 215 9.06 8.13 8.99
CA PRO A 215 9.65 7.10 9.84
C PRO A 215 8.72 5.92 10.13
N VAL A 216 7.42 6.19 10.32
CA VAL A 216 6.41 5.18 10.59
C VAL A 216 6.26 4.26 9.37
N VAL A 217 6.04 4.84 8.18
CA VAL A 217 5.94 4.08 6.91
C VAL A 217 7.23 3.29 6.64
N MET A 218 8.39 3.89 6.90
CA MET A 218 9.68 3.23 6.74
C MET A 218 9.81 1.99 7.63
N LEU A 219 9.44 2.09 8.92
CA LEU A 219 9.53 0.97 9.87
C LEU A 219 8.50 -0.14 9.60
N ILE A 220 7.31 0.18 9.07
CA ILE A 220 6.37 -0.83 8.58
C ILE A 220 7.06 -1.70 7.54
N GLY A 221 7.64 -1.08 6.50
CA GLY A 221 8.38 -1.78 5.46
C GLY A 221 9.54 -2.61 6.02
N LEU A 222 10.41 -2.00 6.83
CA LEU A 222 11.60 -2.67 7.37
C LEU A 222 11.25 -3.89 8.24
N SER A 223 10.21 -3.81 9.06
CA SER A 223 9.81 -4.94 9.90
C SER A 223 9.26 -6.14 9.12
N LEU A 224 8.72 -5.92 7.92
CA LEU A 224 8.17 -6.98 7.08
C LEU A 224 9.22 -7.61 6.17
N VAL A 225 10.35 -6.91 5.95
CA VAL A 225 11.49 -7.46 5.20
C VAL A 225 11.99 -8.76 5.85
N GLU A 226 11.96 -8.86 7.19
CA GLU A 226 12.32 -10.07 7.93
C GLU A 226 11.51 -11.29 7.46
N SER A 227 10.18 -11.20 7.50
CA SER A 227 9.28 -12.27 7.02
C SER A 227 9.49 -12.60 5.54
N GLY A 228 9.74 -11.60 4.69
CA GLY A 228 10.07 -11.84 3.29
C GLY A 228 11.37 -12.66 3.11
N PHE A 229 12.39 -12.38 3.92
CA PHE A 229 13.66 -13.12 3.88
C PHE A 229 13.55 -14.52 4.50
N GLU A 230 12.73 -14.70 5.54
CA GLU A 230 12.40 -16.03 6.07
C GLU A 230 11.75 -16.91 5.00
N ASP A 231 10.79 -16.36 4.26
CA ASP A 231 10.14 -17.03 3.13
C ASP A 231 11.15 -17.33 1.99
N LEU A 232 12.04 -16.37 1.68
CA LEU A 232 13.10 -16.56 0.70
C LEU A 232 14.02 -17.74 1.06
N ALA A 233 14.32 -17.91 2.35
CA ALA A 233 15.11 -19.01 2.86
C ALA A 233 14.36 -20.36 2.89
N GLY A 234 13.04 -20.38 2.69
CA GLY A 234 12.23 -21.60 2.64
C GLY A 234 11.00 -21.60 3.55
N GLY A 235 10.73 -20.52 4.27
CA GLY A 235 9.56 -20.33 5.14
C GLY A 235 9.90 -20.43 6.63
N SER A 236 9.08 -19.77 7.45
CA SER A 236 9.23 -19.71 8.92
C SER A 236 9.09 -21.08 9.59
N GLY A 237 8.10 -21.89 9.17
CA GLY A 237 7.84 -23.23 9.70
C GLY A 237 8.94 -24.27 9.41
N CYS A 238 9.95 -23.88 8.64
CA CYS A 238 11.07 -24.70 8.21
C CYS A 238 12.36 -24.48 9.00
N MET A 239 12.42 -23.42 9.80
CA MET A 239 13.64 -22.91 10.43
C MET A 239 14.25 -23.88 11.46
N ASP A 240 13.42 -24.67 12.14
CA ASP A 240 13.83 -25.56 13.24
C ASP A 240 13.86 -27.06 12.88
N THR A 241 13.45 -27.42 11.67
CA THR A 241 13.27 -28.82 11.27
C THR A 241 14.22 -29.23 10.14
N ALA A 242 15.35 -29.84 10.51
CA ALA A 242 16.29 -30.40 9.53
C ALA A 242 15.57 -31.38 8.58
N ASN A 243 15.70 -31.15 7.26
CA ASN A 243 15.16 -31.98 6.17
C ASN A 243 13.63 -32.14 6.13
N SER A 244 12.86 -31.24 6.75
CA SER A 244 11.38 -31.31 6.73
C SER A 244 10.75 -30.35 5.72
N CYS A 245 11.55 -29.51 5.06
CA CYS A 245 11.07 -28.55 4.09
C CYS A 245 10.67 -29.22 2.78
N ALA A 246 9.99 -28.45 1.92
CA ALA A 246 9.62 -28.91 0.59
C ALA A 246 10.80 -29.62 -0.10
N LYS A 247 10.55 -30.87 -0.55
CA LYS A 247 11.54 -31.78 -1.16
C LYS A 247 12.68 -32.27 -0.25
N GLY A 248 12.53 -32.18 1.07
CA GLY A 248 13.51 -32.66 2.04
C GLY A 248 14.74 -31.76 2.17
N TYR A 249 14.68 -30.52 1.68
CA TYR A 249 15.76 -29.55 1.84
C TYR A 249 15.81 -28.98 3.26
N THR A 250 16.92 -28.32 3.59
CA THR A 250 17.06 -27.54 4.81
C THR A 250 16.64 -26.10 4.58
N TRP A 251 16.28 -25.41 5.65
CA TRP A 251 16.14 -23.96 5.64
C TRP A 251 17.44 -23.31 5.13
N GLY A 252 17.31 -22.26 4.32
CA GLY A 252 18.42 -21.57 3.68
C GLY A 252 19.17 -22.38 2.62
N SER A 253 18.59 -23.47 2.09
CA SER A 253 19.23 -24.24 1.01
C SER A 253 19.49 -23.39 -0.24
N ALA A 254 20.55 -23.71 -0.98
CA ALA A 254 20.94 -22.97 -2.19
C ALA A 254 19.82 -22.92 -3.24
N GLN A 255 18.94 -23.92 -3.27
CA GLN A 255 17.80 -23.99 -4.17
C GLN A 255 16.75 -22.92 -3.83
N PHE A 256 16.40 -22.75 -2.55
CA PHE A 256 15.47 -21.72 -2.11
C PHE A 256 16.03 -20.31 -2.35
N ILE A 257 17.28 -20.08 -1.93
CA ILE A 257 17.97 -18.80 -2.18
C ILE A 257 18.04 -18.51 -3.68
N GLY A 258 18.36 -19.52 -4.50
CA GLY A 258 18.43 -19.39 -5.96
C GLY A 258 17.09 -19.01 -6.59
N LEU A 259 15.97 -19.57 -6.12
CA LEU A 259 14.64 -19.23 -6.59
C LEU A 259 14.26 -17.78 -6.24
N GLY A 260 14.43 -17.38 -4.98
CA GLY A 260 14.13 -16.01 -4.54
C GLY A 260 15.04 -14.98 -5.21
N PHE A 261 16.33 -15.28 -5.36
CA PHE A 261 17.27 -14.42 -6.07
C PHE A 261 16.93 -14.30 -7.57
N LEU A 262 16.46 -15.38 -8.20
CA LEU A 262 16.01 -15.35 -9.59
C LEU A 262 14.79 -14.44 -9.78
N VAL A 263 13.84 -14.43 -8.84
CA VAL A 263 12.74 -13.47 -8.83
C VAL A 263 13.28 -12.05 -8.79
N TYR A 264 14.11 -11.73 -7.79
CA TYR A 264 14.70 -10.40 -7.63
C TYR A 264 15.51 -9.95 -8.86
N PHE A 265 16.35 -10.82 -9.39
CA PHE A 265 17.14 -10.54 -10.59
C PHE A 265 16.25 -10.29 -11.82
N THR A 266 15.15 -11.04 -11.95
CA THR A 266 14.17 -10.81 -13.02
C THR A 266 13.50 -9.45 -12.87
N ILE A 267 13.16 -9.01 -11.65
CA ILE A 267 12.61 -7.66 -11.41
C ILE A 267 13.60 -6.59 -11.92
N ILE A 268 14.90 -6.73 -11.62
CA ILE A 268 15.94 -5.81 -12.11
C ILE A 268 16.00 -5.79 -13.64
N LEU A 269 15.94 -6.95 -14.29
CA LEU A 269 15.96 -7.03 -15.76
C LEU A 269 14.71 -6.40 -16.37
N CYS A 270 13.54 -6.63 -15.78
CA CYS A 270 12.28 -5.99 -16.18
C CYS A 270 12.35 -4.47 -16.03
N GLU A 271 12.94 -3.95 -14.95
CA GLU A 271 13.07 -2.51 -14.78
C GLU A 271 14.10 -1.90 -15.75
N LYS A 272 15.22 -2.59 -15.98
CA LYS A 272 16.29 -2.11 -16.87
C LYS A 272 15.89 -2.11 -18.35
N TYR A 273 15.29 -3.20 -18.82
CA TYR A 273 15.05 -3.45 -20.25
C TYR A 273 13.56 -3.47 -20.64
N GLY A 274 12.65 -3.48 -19.66
CA GLY A 274 11.22 -3.60 -19.92
C GLY A 274 10.62 -2.40 -20.63
N SER A 275 9.51 -2.69 -21.33
CA SER A 275 8.60 -1.67 -21.86
C SER A 275 7.89 -0.92 -20.71
N PRO A 276 7.19 0.21 -20.98
CA PRO A 276 6.44 0.93 -19.95
C PRO A 276 5.48 0.03 -19.13
N ILE A 277 4.80 -0.94 -19.77
CA ILE A 277 3.93 -1.89 -19.06
C ILE A 277 4.75 -2.81 -18.16
N MET A 278 5.85 -3.37 -18.70
CA MET A 278 6.68 -4.30 -17.95
C MET A 278 7.35 -3.65 -16.74
N LYS A 279 7.71 -2.37 -16.81
CA LYS A 279 8.26 -1.61 -15.68
C LYS A 279 7.25 -1.51 -14.55
N SER A 280 6.00 -1.14 -14.86
CA SER A 280 4.94 -1.11 -13.85
C SER A 280 4.59 -2.48 -13.30
N CYS A 281 4.73 -3.55 -14.09
CA CYS A 281 4.44 -4.91 -13.67
C CYS A 281 5.69 -5.73 -13.30
N ALA A 282 6.85 -5.08 -13.08
CA ALA A 282 8.14 -5.76 -12.95
C ALA A 282 8.14 -6.80 -11.81
N VAL A 283 7.48 -6.47 -10.69
CA VAL A 283 7.32 -7.36 -9.53
C VAL A 283 6.55 -8.64 -9.89
N ILE A 284 5.42 -8.51 -10.61
CA ILE A 284 4.63 -9.67 -11.08
C ILE A 284 5.35 -10.44 -12.18
N CYS A 285 6.09 -9.77 -13.08
CA CYS A 285 6.92 -10.47 -14.06
C CYS A 285 8.00 -11.32 -13.36
N GLY A 286 8.64 -10.78 -12.32
CA GLY A 286 9.59 -11.50 -11.48
C GLY A 286 8.95 -12.72 -10.82
N LEU A 287 7.79 -12.54 -10.19
CA LEU A 287 7.00 -13.64 -9.61
C LEU A 287 6.70 -14.72 -10.64
N LEU A 288 6.18 -14.34 -11.81
CA LEU A 288 5.77 -15.27 -12.86
C LEU A 288 6.96 -16.10 -13.36
N VAL A 289 8.10 -15.48 -13.62
CA VAL A 289 9.32 -16.19 -14.05
C VAL A 289 9.82 -17.11 -12.94
N GLY A 290 9.82 -16.66 -11.69
CA GLY A 290 10.14 -17.50 -10.54
C GLY A 290 9.22 -18.72 -10.42
N CYS A 291 7.91 -18.53 -10.58
CA CYS A 291 6.93 -19.61 -10.58
C CYS A 291 7.16 -20.60 -11.72
N ILE A 292 7.44 -20.13 -12.94
CA ILE A 292 7.73 -20.99 -14.10
C ILE A 292 8.96 -21.87 -13.84
N VAL A 293 10.04 -21.28 -13.33
CA VAL A 293 11.26 -22.03 -13.00
C VAL A 293 11.01 -22.98 -11.84
N ALA A 294 10.27 -22.56 -10.82
CA ALA A 294 9.92 -23.42 -9.69
C ALA A 294 9.05 -24.61 -10.14
N ALA A 295 8.10 -24.40 -11.07
CA ALA A 295 7.30 -25.46 -11.66
C ALA A 295 8.16 -26.43 -12.48
N ALA A 296 9.09 -25.93 -13.29
CA ALA A 296 10.05 -26.75 -14.04
C ALA A 296 10.95 -27.58 -13.11
N CYS A 297 11.33 -27.02 -11.96
CA CYS A 297 12.05 -27.72 -10.91
C CYS A 297 11.15 -28.61 -10.04
N GLY A 298 9.83 -28.64 -10.27
CA GLY A 298 8.84 -29.49 -9.60
C GLY A 298 8.45 -29.06 -8.18
N TYR A 299 8.52 -27.77 -7.85
CA TYR A 299 8.09 -27.22 -6.56
C TYR A 299 6.59 -26.88 -6.51
N PHE A 300 5.85 -27.12 -7.59
CA PHE A 300 4.40 -26.87 -7.66
C PHE A 300 3.60 -28.13 -7.35
N SER A 301 2.54 -27.98 -6.54
CA SER A 301 1.49 -28.97 -6.38
C SER A 301 0.21 -28.48 -7.08
N HIS A 302 -0.38 -29.34 -7.92
CA HIS A 302 -1.64 -29.04 -8.61
C HIS A 302 -2.87 -29.39 -7.76
N GLU A 303 -2.72 -30.18 -6.71
CA GLU A 303 -3.86 -30.72 -5.93
C GLU A 303 -4.72 -29.60 -5.33
N GLY A 304 -4.08 -28.59 -4.71
CA GLY A 304 -4.79 -27.44 -4.15
C GLY A 304 -5.50 -26.59 -5.21
N ILE A 305 -4.91 -26.48 -6.40
CA ILE A 305 -5.50 -25.75 -7.53
C ILE A 305 -6.71 -26.52 -8.07
N ASP A 306 -6.61 -27.84 -8.22
CA ASP A 306 -7.68 -28.68 -8.75
C ASP A 306 -8.86 -28.80 -7.79
N ALA A 307 -8.60 -28.87 -6.49
CA ALA A 307 -9.62 -28.92 -5.43
C ALA A 307 -10.35 -27.59 -5.23
N ALA A 308 -9.72 -26.45 -5.54
CA ALA A 308 -10.31 -25.14 -5.34
C ALA A 308 -11.62 -24.94 -6.13
N PRO A 309 -12.61 -24.19 -5.61
CA PRO A 309 -13.81 -23.87 -6.36
C PRO A 309 -13.48 -23.04 -7.61
N VAL A 310 -14.38 -23.06 -8.61
CA VAL A 310 -14.22 -22.24 -9.83
C VAL A 310 -14.55 -20.78 -9.56
N ALA A 311 -15.54 -20.53 -8.73
CA ALA A 311 -15.97 -19.20 -8.34
C ALA A 311 -16.17 -19.07 -6.83
N THR A 312 -15.87 -17.89 -6.29
CA THR A 312 -16.16 -17.54 -4.89
C THR A 312 -16.69 -16.11 -4.79
N PHE A 313 -17.34 -15.81 -3.68
CA PHE A 313 -17.94 -14.51 -3.38
C PHE A 313 -17.63 -14.09 -1.95
N PRO A 314 -17.75 -12.79 -1.62
CA PRO A 314 -17.69 -12.35 -0.23
C PRO A 314 -18.69 -13.13 0.62
N TRP A 315 -18.30 -13.48 1.85
CA TRP A 315 -19.10 -14.26 2.81
C TRP A 315 -19.36 -15.72 2.47
N VAL A 316 -18.68 -16.33 1.48
CA VAL A 316 -18.66 -17.80 1.35
C VAL A 316 -18.12 -18.45 2.62
N HIS A 317 -17.07 -17.86 3.21
CA HIS A 317 -16.64 -18.14 4.57
C HIS A 317 -16.85 -16.89 5.43
N THR A 318 -17.26 -17.10 6.68
CA THR A 318 -17.51 -16.02 7.64
C THR A 318 -16.70 -16.24 8.90
N PHE A 319 -16.20 -15.16 9.49
CA PHE A 319 -15.49 -15.19 10.76
C PHE A 319 -16.35 -14.56 11.86
N LYS A 320 -16.24 -15.09 13.07
CA LYS A 320 -17.00 -14.59 14.22
C LYS A 320 -16.43 -13.25 14.67
N LEU A 321 -17.17 -12.18 14.43
CA LEU A 321 -16.78 -10.85 14.89
C LEU A 321 -16.84 -10.79 16.42
N SER A 322 -15.72 -10.42 17.03
CA SER A 322 -15.65 -10.11 18.46
C SER A 322 -14.63 -8.99 18.68
N VAL A 323 -14.74 -8.29 19.80
CA VAL A 323 -13.76 -7.25 20.17
C VAL A 323 -12.77 -7.87 21.15
N TYR A 324 -11.48 -7.74 20.85
CA TYR A 324 -10.39 -8.19 21.70
C TYR A 324 -9.72 -6.97 22.33
N GLY A 325 -9.92 -6.80 23.63
CA GLY A 325 -9.43 -5.65 24.40
C GLY A 325 -7.95 -5.30 24.14
N PRO A 326 -7.02 -6.26 24.20
CA PRO A 326 -5.59 -5.99 23.98
C PRO A 326 -5.25 -5.46 22.59
N LEU A 327 -6.08 -5.73 21.57
CA LEU A 327 -5.88 -5.23 20.21
C LEU A 327 -6.43 -3.82 19.99
N VAL A 328 -7.27 -3.29 20.88
CA VAL A 328 -7.93 -1.98 20.67
C VAL A 328 -6.90 -0.87 20.51
N LEU A 329 -5.93 -0.76 21.42
CA LEU A 329 -4.95 0.33 21.39
C LEU A 329 -4.01 0.25 20.16
N PRO A 330 -3.41 -0.91 19.83
CA PRO A 330 -2.66 -1.07 18.58
C PRO A 330 -3.50 -0.78 17.33
N MET A 331 -4.78 -1.18 17.31
CA MET A 331 -5.64 -0.90 16.16
C MET A 331 -6.02 0.57 16.04
N LEU A 332 -6.22 1.28 17.14
CA LEU A 332 -6.40 2.74 17.10
C LEU A 332 -5.15 3.42 16.54
N ALA A 333 -3.96 3.01 16.97
CA ALA A 333 -2.70 3.50 16.42
C ALA A 333 -2.58 3.17 14.92
N CYS A 334 -2.99 1.96 14.50
CA CYS A 334 -3.01 1.55 13.11
C CYS A 334 -3.87 2.48 12.25
N TYR A 335 -5.11 2.76 12.64
CA TYR A 335 -6.00 3.64 11.86
C TYR A 335 -5.54 5.10 11.82
N ILE A 336 -4.88 5.60 12.87
CA ILE A 336 -4.22 6.92 12.80
C ILE A 336 -3.13 6.93 11.72
N ILE A 337 -2.40 5.83 11.59
CA ILE A 337 -1.34 5.69 10.60
C ILE A 337 -1.90 5.47 9.20
N LEU A 338 -2.97 4.69 9.05
CA LEU A 338 -3.66 4.52 7.77
C LEU A 338 -4.17 5.86 7.25
N MET A 339 -4.76 6.67 8.12
CA MET A 339 -5.12 8.04 7.76
C MET A 339 -3.92 8.84 7.26
N MET A 340 -2.77 8.77 7.95
CA MET A 340 -1.55 9.49 7.57
C MET A 340 -1.00 9.01 6.22
N GLU A 341 -1.00 7.70 6.00
CA GLU A 341 -0.63 7.05 4.75
C GLU A 341 -1.57 7.52 3.62
N ALA A 342 -2.88 7.51 3.86
CA ALA A 342 -3.89 7.97 2.92
C ALA A 342 -3.74 9.45 2.56
N ILE A 343 -3.44 10.33 3.53
CA ILE A 343 -3.14 11.75 3.26
C ILE A 343 -1.93 11.86 2.31
N GLY A 344 -0.84 11.14 2.61
CA GLY A 344 0.38 11.13 1.80
C GLY A 344 0.13 10.61 0.37
N ASP A 345 -0.58 9.50 0.25
CA ASP A 345 -0.85 8.84 -1.02
C ASP A 345 -1.82 9.62 -1.91
N VAL A 346 -2.83 10.28 -1.32
CA VAL A 346 -3.71 11.20 -2.03
C VAL A 346 -2.92 12.42 -2.51
N THR A 347 -2.01 12.94 -1.70
CA THR A 347 -1.14 14.06 -2.08
C THR A 347 -0.22 13.70 -3.24
N ALA A 348 0.44 12.54 -3.16
CA ALA A 348 1.25 12.01 -4.25
C ALA A 348 0.40 11.74 -5.50
N SER A 349 -0.82 11.23 -5.35
CA SER A 349 -1.78 11.04 -6.43
C SER A 349 -2.12 12.36 -7.12
N CYS A 350 -2.28 13.45 -6.37
CA CYS A 350 -2.52 14.79 -6.92
C CYS A 350 -1.32 15.26 -7.77
N ASP A 351 -0.11 15.15 -7.23
CA ASP A 351 1.13 15.55 -7.91
C ASP A 351 1.35 14.79 -9.23
N VAL A 352 1.28 13.45 -9.20
CA VAL A 352 1.45 12.63 -10.42
C VAL A 352 0.31 12.82 -11.42
N SER A 353 -0.88 13.21 -10.94
CA SER A 353 -2.05 13.53 -11.78
C SER A 353 -2.07 14.97 -12.27
N ARG A 354 -1.07 15.80 -11.90
CA ARG A 354 -0.95 17.22 -12.29
C ARG A 354 -2.20 18.04 -11.92
N VAL A 355 -2.74 17.80 -10.73
CA VAL A 355 -3.81 18.59 -10.15
C VAL A 355 -3.29 19.35 -8.92
N GLU A 356 -4.13 20.18 -8.33
CA GLU A 356 -3.76 21.05 -7.22
C GLU A 356 -3.30 20.21 -6.00
N ILE A 357 -2.16 20.60 -5.43
CA ILE A 357 -1.57 20.03 -4.20
C ILE A 357 -1.76 20.95 -2.98
N GLU A 358 -2.44 22.07 -3.17
CA GLU A 358 -2.77 23.06 -2.14
C GLU A 358 -4.16 23.64 -2.39
N GLY A 359 -4.75 24.24 -1.36
CA GLY A 359 -6.04 24.92 -1.44
C GLY A 359 -7.26 24.03 -1.18
N PRO A 360 -8.48 24.58 -1.30
CA PRO A 360 -9.70 23.96 -0.76
C PRO A 360 -10.13 22.70 -1.51
N ILE A 361 -9.84 22.60 -2.81
CA ILE A 361 -10.17 21.41 -3.59
C ILE A 361 -9.29 20.24 -3.16
N TYR A 362 -7.98 20.49 -3.00
CA TYR A 362 -7.01 19.53 -2.51
C TYR A 362 -7.37 19.04 -1.10
N GLU A 363 -7.64 19.97 -0.17
CA GLU A 363 -8.06 19.65 1.19
C GLU A 363 -9.36 18.80 1.20
N SER A 364 -10.32 19.14 0.33
CA SER A 364 -11.55 18.37 0.18
C SER A 364 -11.31 16.96 -0.36
N ARG A 365 -10.32 16.75 -1.25
CA ARG A 365 -9.93 15.42 -1.72
C ARG A 365 -9.29 14.60 -0.62
N ILE A 366 -8.47 15.22 0.22
CA ILE A 366 -7.88 14.58 1.40
C ILE A 366 -8.98 14.17 2.37
N GLN A 367 -9.85 15.09 2.78
CA GLN A 367 -10.95 14.77 3.71
C GLN A 367 -11.83 13.65 3.16
N GLY A 368 -12.21 13.73 1.88
CA GLY A 368 -13.02 12.67 1.26
C GLY A 368 -12.28 11.35 1.12
N GLY A 369 -10.97 11.39 0.89
CA GLY A 369 -10.10 10.22 0.88
C GLY A 369 -10.05 9.54 2.23
N VAL A 370 -9.70 10.26 3.29
CA VAL A 370 -9.62 9.74 4.66
C VAL A 370 -10.98 9.24 5.16
N LEU A 371 -12.06 9.99 4.89
CA LEU A 371 -13.41 9.57 5.26
C LEU A 371 -13.79 8.24 4.59
N ALA A 372 -13.49 8.13 3.28
CA ALA A 372 -13.73 6.90 2.55
C ALA A 372 -12.80 5.77 3.02
N ASP A 373 -11.55 6.05 3.41
CA ASP A 373 -10.60 5.07 3.97
C ASP A 373 -11.14 4.44 5.26
N GLY A 374 -11.55 5.25 6.24
CA GLY A 374 -12.13 4.76 7.48
C GLY A 374 -13.45 4.02 7.28
N LEU A 375 -14.34 4.50 6.41
CA LEU A 375 -15.58 3.80 6.07
C LEU A 375 -15.31 2.48 5.34
N ASN A 376 -14.33 2.46 4.44
CA ASN A 376 -13.86 1.28 3.76
C ASN A 376 -13.23 0.29 4.73
N GLY A 377 -12.54 0.73 5.79
CA GLY A 377 -12.03 -0.11 6.86
C GLY A 377 -13.15 -0.85 7.60
N ILE A 378 -14.26 -0.18 7.90
CA ILE A 378 -15.47 -0.81 8.48
C ILE A 378 -16.06 -1.82 7.50
N LEU A 379 -16.27 -1.42 6.25
CA LEU A 379 -16.89 -2.27 5.24
C LEU A 379 -16.01 -3.49 4.93
N ALA A 380 -14.70 -3.32 4.85
CA ALA A 380 -13.72 -4.38 4.70
C ALA A 380 -13.87 -5.42 5.82
N ALA A 381 -13.88 -4.97 7.09
CA ALA A 381 -14.03 -5.86 8.24
C ALA A 381 -15.35 -6.65 8.22
N LEU A 382 -16.45 -6.00 7.85
CA LEU A 382 -17.74 -6.66 7.66
C LEU A 382 -17.71 -7.67 6.51
N MET A 383 -16.91 -7.40 5.48
CA MET A 383 -16.66 -8.27 4.32
C MET A 383 -15.48 -9.24 4.53
N THR A 384 -15.11 -9.54 5.79
CA THR A 384 -14.05 -10.50 6.18
C THR A 384 -12.61 -10.09 5.86
N MET A 385 -12.38 -8.82 5.56
CA MET A 385 -11.07 -8.25 5.24
C MET A 385 -10.53 -7.38 6.37
N THR A 386 -9.23 -7.46 6.62
CA THR A 386 -8.51 -6.58 7.54
C THR A 386 -8.48 -5.13 7.04
N PRO A 387 -8.07 -4.15 7.88
CA PRO A 387 -7.96 -2.76 7.49
C PRO A 387 -7.31 -2.59 6.12
N MET A 388 -7.97 -1.78 5.30
CA MET A 388 -7.52 -1.46 3.95
C MET A 388 -7.34 0.04 3.83
N SER A 389 -6.33 0.44 3.09
CA SER A 389 -6.04 1.86 2.82
C SER A 389 -5.64 2.07 1.37
N THR A 390 -5.45 3.32 0.97
CA THR A 390 -4.95 3.66 -0.37
C THR A 390 -3.55 3.11 -0.61
N PHE A 391 -3.28 2.65 -1.82
CA PHE A 391 -2.03 2.00 -2.20
C PHE A 391 -1.13 2.92 -3.02
N ALA A 392 0.01 3.33 -2.46
CA ALA A 392 1.02 4.17 -3.11
C ALA A 392 1.55 3.67 -4.47
N GLN A 393 1.47 2.36 -4.75
CA GLN A 393 2.00 1.78 -6.00
C GLN A 393 1.27 2.31 -7.25
N ASN A 394 0.01 2.73 -7.10
CA ASN A 394 -0.76 3.35 -8.18
C ASN A 394 -0.04 4.58 -8.79
N ASN A 395 0.63 5.38 -7.96
CA ASN A 395 1.30 6.62 -8.33
C ASN A 395 2.48 6.34 -9.26
N GLY A 396 3.20 5.25 -9.00
CA GLY A 396 4.26 4.74 -9.88
C GLY A 396 3.74 4.44 -11.28
N VAL A 397 2.59 3.75 -11.38
CA VAL A 397 1.98 3.42 -12.69
C VAL A 397 1.52 4.67 -13.43
N ILE A 398 0.87 5.63 -12.75
CA ILE A 398 0.43 6.91 -13.35
C ILE A 398 1.64 7.70 -13.85
N SER A 399 2.72 7.75 -13.06
CA SER A 399 3.92 8.49 -13.41
C SER A 399 4.60 7.97 -14.68
N ILE A 400 4.54 6.65 -14.93
CA ILE A 400 5.14 6.00 -16.10
C ILE A 400 4.21 6.08 -17.32
N THR A 401 2.93 5.76 -17.14
CA THR A 401 1.93 5.71 -18.22
C THR A 401 1.41 7.08 -18.65
N LYS A 402 1.63 8.11 -17.83
CA LYS A 402 1.10 9.47 -18.01
C LYS A 402 -0.43 9.48 -18.15
N CYS A 403 -1.12 8.54 -17.50
CA CYS A 403 -2.58 8.43 -17.56
C CYS A 403 -3.18 8.42 -16.15
N ALA A 404 -3.86 9.51 -15.78
CA ALA A 404 -4.59 9.66 -14.52
C ALA A 404 -6.11 9.55 -14.69
N SER A 405 -6.61 9.09 -15.85
CA SER A 405 -8.05 8.99 -16.13
C SER A 405 -8.74 7.99 -15.19
N ARG A 406 -9.81 8.44 -14.54
CA ARG A 406 -10.61 7.62 -13.61
C ARG A 406 -11.20 6.37 -14.27
N THR A 407 -11.44 6.43 -15.58
CA THR A 407 -11.92 5.29 -16.38
C THR A 407 -10.94 4.11 -16.32
N VAL A 408 -9.62 4.38 -16.29
CA VAL A 408 -8.59 3.34 -16.11
C VAL A 408 -8.71 2.70 -14.73
N GLY A 409 -8.92 3.52 -13.69
CA GLY A 409 -9.15 3.05 -12.33
C GLY A 409 -10.35 2.10 -12.22
N TYR A 410 -11.47 2.42 -12.87
CA TYR A 410 -12.64 1.51 -12.91
C TYR A 410 -12.38 0.22 -13.68
N TRP A 411 -11.59 0.24 -14.76
CA TRP A 411 -11.14 -0.99 -15.41
C TRP A 411 -10.26 -1.82 -14.48
N CYS A 412 -9.37 -1.20 -13.70
CA CYS A 412 -8.60 -1.89 -12.68
C CYS A 412 -9.53 -2.57 -11.65
N CYS A 413 -10.52 -1.86 -11.10
CA CYS A 413 -11.53 -2.43 -10.20
C CYS A 413 -12.22 -3.65 -10.81
N PHE A 414 -12.61 -3.56 -12.08
CA PHE A 414 -13.24 -4.66 -12.82
C PHE A 414 -12.35 -5.89 -12.89
N PHE A 415 -11.06 -5.74 -13.22
CA PHE A 415 -10.12 -6.86 -13.25
C PHE A 415 -9.88 -7.47 -11.88
N LEU A 416 -9.73 -6.65 -10.83
CA LEU A 416 -9.56 -7.14 -9.45
C LEU A 416 -10.75 -8.00 -9.02
N ILE A 417 -11.98 -7.53 -9.27
CA ILE A 417 -13.20 -8.29 -8.99
C ILE A 417 -13.23 -9.60 -9.77
N ILE A 418 -12.92 -9.57 -11.07
CA ILE A 418 -12.90 -10.78 -11.91
C ILE A 418 -11.85 -11.78 -11.42
N MET A 419 -10.62 -11.34 -11.14
CA MET A 419 -9.55 -12.19 -10.65
C MET A 419 -9.88 -12.79 -9.29
N GLY A 420 -10.58 -12.05 -8.42
CA GLY A 420 -11.03 -12.55 -7.13
C GLY A 420 -12.20 -13.54 -7.23
N VAL A 421 -13.17 -13.29 -8.11
CA VAL A 421 -14.31 -14.19 -8.35
C VAL A 421 -13.82 -15.53 -8.87
N PHE A 422 -12.88 -15.56 -9.82
CA PHE A 422 -12.30 -16.80 -10.32
C PHE A 422 -11.28 -17.40 -9.33
N SER A 423 -11.75 -18.09 -8.30
CA SER A 423 -10.93 -18.59 -7.18
C SER A 423 -9.80 -19.56 -7.55
N LYS A 424 -9.81 -20.17 -8.74
CA LYS A 424 -8.64 -20.89 -9.27
C LYS A 424 -7.40 -20.01 -9.38
N PHE A 425 -7.59 -18.71 -9.65
CA PHE A 425 -6.52 -17.73 -9.66
C PHE A 425 -5.94 -17.52 -8.26
N ALA A 426 -6.78 -17.38 -7.25
CA ALA A 426 -6.33 -17.31 -5.85
C ALA A 426 -5.63 -18.59 -5.40
N ALA A 427 -6.13 -19.78 -5.78
CA ALA A 427 -5.46 -21.05 -5.54
C ALA A 427 -4.07 -21.13 -6.18
N ALA A 428 -3.91 -20.60 -7.40
CA ALA A 428 -2.61 -20.51 -8.04
C ALA A 428 -1.64 -19.59 -7.28
N LEU A 429 -2.12 -18.50 -6.67
CA LEU A 429 -1.31 -17.60 -5.83
C LEU A 429 -0.92 -18.24 -4.50
N VAL A 430 -1.81 -19.02 -3.88
CA VAL A 430 -1.52 -19.75 -2.63
C VAL A 430 -0.54 -20.91 -2.86
N ALA A 431 -0.62 -21.55 -4.03
CA ALA A 431 0.30 -22.64 -4.42
C ALA A 431 1.72 -22.16 -4.78
N ILE A 432 2.01 -20.84 -4.70
CA ILE A 432 3.33 -20.29 -5.00
C ILE A 432 4.32 -20.76 -3.93
N PRO A 433 5.48 -21.32 -4.32
CA PRO A 433 6.51 -21.71 -3.37
C PRO A 433 7.00 -20.52 -2.54
N LYS A 434 7.17 -20.74 -1.22
CA LYS A 434 7.60 -19.70 -0.26
C LYS A 434 8.86 -18.96 -0.70
N ALA A 435 9.86 -19.66 -1.25
CA ALA A 435 11.08 -19.03 -1.75
C ALA A 435 10.84 -18.00 -2.87
N VAL A 436 9.88 -18.28 -3.78
CA VAL A 436 9.51 -17.37 -4.86
C VAL A 436 8.71 -16.19 -4.31
N LEU A 437 7.75 -16.47 -3.41
CA LEU A 437 6.98 -15.44 -2.71
C LEU A 437 7.92 -14.50 -1.94
N GLY A 438 8.87 -15.05 -1.17
CA GLY A 438 9.88 -14.31 -0.41
C GLY A 438 10.73 -13.38 -1.28
N GLY A 439 11.25 -13.86 -2.43
CA GLY A 439 11.98 -13.00 -3.37
C GLY A 439 11.17 -11.79 -3.85
N MET A 440 9.86 -11.96 -4.04
CA MET A 440 8.95 -10.89 -4.44
C MET A 440 8.57 -9.98 -3.27
N THR A 441 8.20 -10.54 -2.12
CA THR A 441 7.75 -9.80 -0.94
C THR A 441 8.89 -9.01 -0.29
N SER A 442 10.12 -9.55 -0.24
CA SER A 442 11.31 -8.80 0.19
C SER A 442 11.53 -7.55 -0.65
N PHE A 443 11.37 -7.63 -1.99
CA PHE A 443 11.43 -6.45 -2.85
C PHE A 443 10.31 -5.46 -2.53
N LEU A 444 9.08 -5.96 -2.39
CA LEU A 444 7.90 -5.14 -2.11
C LEU A 444 8.02 -4.39 -0.78
N PHE A 445 8.41 -5.06 0.30
CA PHE A 445 8.58 -4.45 1.62
C PHE A 445 9.75 -3.47 1.66
N THR A 446 10.84 -3.76 0.95
CA THR A 446 11.93 -2.81 0.78
C THR A 446 11.48 -1.57 0.01
N ALA A 447 10.65 -1.72 -1.03
CA ALA A 447 10.09 -0.60 -1.76
C ALA A 447 9.19 0.28 -0.88
N VAL A 448 8.39 -0.32 0.03
CA VAL A 448 7.61 0.42 1.04
C VAL A 448 8.54 1.21 1.96
N ALA A 449 9.63 0.60 2.44
CA ALA A 449 10.60 1.29 3.29
C ALA A 449 11.24 2.49 2.57
N VAL A 450 11.59 2.34 1.29
CA VAL A 450 12.13 3.42 0.45
C VAL A 450 11.10 4.53 0.21
N SER A 451 9.81 4.21 0.07
CA SER A 451 8.74 5.21 0.01
C SER A 451 8.65 6.02 1.30
N GLY A 452 8.77 5.37 2.47
CA GLY A 452 8.89 6.06 3.76
C GLY A 452 10.08 7.02 3.79
N LEU A 453 11.25 6.59 3.30
CA LEU A 453 12.44 7.45 3.19
C LEU A 453 12.21 8.65 2.25
N ARG A 454 11.48 8.46 1.14
CA ARG A 454 11.12 9.55 0.24
C ARG A 454 10.22 10.60 0.92
N ILE A 455 9.30 10.17 1.78
CA ILE A 455 8.46 11.06 2.59
C ILE A 455 9.33 11.87 3.56
N ILE A 456 10.26 11.22 4.27
CA ILE A 456 11.22 11.92 5.16
C ILE A 456 12.00 12.98 4.36
N ALA A 457 12.46 12.61 3.15
CA ALA A 457 13.23 13.49 2.28
C ALA A 457 12.45 14.68 1.66
N SER A 458 11.12 14.75 1.84
CA SER A 458 10.33 15.91 1.41
C SER A 458 10.33 17.07 2.41
N THR A 459 10.89 16.89 3.61
CA THR A 459 11.01 17.94 4.63
C THR A 459 12.47 18.38 4.75
N PRO A 460 12.75 19.68 4.99
CA PRO A 460 14.09 20.14 5.30
C PRO A 460 14.69 19.36 6.48
N PHE A 461 15.95 18.97 6.37
CA PHE A 461 16.66 18.26 7.43
C PHE A 461 17.25 19.27 8.42
N THR A 462 16.42 20.07 9.10
CA THR A 462 16.91 21.01 10.13
C THR A 462 17.52 20.26 11.31
N ARG A 463 18.23 20.97 12.20
CA ARG A 463 18.74 20.37 13.45
C ARG A 463 17.60 19.75 14.27
N ARG A 464 16.46 20.44 14.36
CA ARG A 464 15.26 19.95 15.03
C ARG A 464 14.75 18.67 14.38
N ASP A 465 14.55 18.68 13.07
CA ASP A 465 13.91 17.55 12.39
C ASP A 465 14.77 16.30 12.48
N ARG A 466 16.11 16.43 12.34
CA ARG A 466 17.05 15.34 12.59
C ARG A 466 16.96 14.81 14.03
N PHE A 467 16.79 15.68 15.02
CA PHE A 467 16.64 15.29 16.42
C PHE A 467 15.33 14.52 16.67
N VAL A 468 14.20 15.05 16.18
CA VAL A 468 12.89 14.38 16.24
C VAL A 468 12.97 13.00 15.59
N LEU A 469 13.49 12.92 14.35
CA LEU A 469 13.70 11.66 13.65
C LEU A 469 14.55 10.67 14.45
N THR A 470 15.67 11.12 15.01
CA THR A 470 16.59 10.27 15.78
C THR A 470 15.89 9.67 16.99
N CYS A 471 15.21 10.50 17.79
CA CYS A 471 14.53 10.05 18.99
C CYS A 471 13.35 9.13 18.69
N SER A 472 12.56 9.42 17.65
CA SER A 472 11.42 8.58 17.23
C SER A 472 11.87 7.23 16.67
N LEU A 473 12.91 7.22 15.83
CA LEU A 473 13.43 5.99 15.23
C LEU A 473 14.16 5.09 16.23
N MET A 474 14.83 5.66 17.23
CA MET A 474 15.55 4.89 18.25
C MET A 474 14.69 3.80 18.88
N PHE A 475 13.48 4.14 19.31
CA PHE A 475 12.58 3.18 19.94
C PHE A 475 11.94 2.21 18.94
N GLY A 476 11.63 2.65 17.72
CA GLY A 476 11.09 1.76 16.69
C GLY A 476 12.09 0.71 16.24
N TYR A 477 13.34 1.12 15.98
CA TYR A 477 14.42 0.17 15.71
C TYR A 477 14.71 -0.72 16.93
N GLY A 478 14.71 -0.17 18.14
CA GLY A 478 14.88 -0.94 19.37
C GLY A 478 13.82 -2.03 19.51
N ALA A 479 12.54 -1.70 19.31
CA ALA A 479 11.42 -2.64 19.36
C ALA A 479 11.49 -3.71 18.25
N THR A 480 12.04 -3.35 17.08
CA THR A 480 12.27 -4.31 15.98
C THR A 480 13.38 -5.30 16.34
N LEU A 481 14.50 -4.80 16.87
CA LEU A 481 15.73 -5.59 17.08
C LEU A 481 15.73 -6.38 18.39
N VAL A 482 14.94 -5.96 19.38
CA VAL A 482 14.86 -6.61 20.69
C VAL A 482 13.42 -7.02 20.94
N PRO A 483 13.00 -8.22 20.52
CA PRO A 483 11.69 -8.77 20.88
C PRO A 483 11.55 -8.87 22.40
N THR A 484 10.34 -8.83 22.95
CA THR A 484 10.05 -9.06 24.38
C THR A 484 10.69 -8.03 25.33
N TRP A 485 11.23 -6.92 24.80
CA TRP A 485 11.99 -5.94 25.58
C TRP A 485 11.15 -5.24 26.66
N PHE A 486 9.83 -5.20 26.47
CA PHE A 486 8.90 -4.50 27.35
C PHE A 486 8.03 -5.42 28.21
N ASP A 487 8.10 -6.74 28.01
CA ASP A 487 7.25 -7.73 28.69
C ASP A 487 7.33 -7.66 30.22
N TYR A 488 8.52 -7.36 30.76
CA TYR A 488 8.76 -7.35 32.20
C TYR A 488 8.35 -6.05 32.89
N VAL A 489 8.00 -5.00 32.13
CA VAL A 489 7.64 -3.69 32.70
C VAL A 489 6.27 -3.74 33.37
N PHE A 490 5.31 -4.42 32.74
CA PHE A 490 3.96 -4.56 33.24
C PHE A 490 3.61 -6.04 33.43
N THR A 491 4.01 -6.60 34.57
CA THR A 491 3.62 -7.96 34.97
C THR A 491 2.45 -7.91 35.95
N TYR A 492 1.34 -8.58 35.60
CA TYR A 492 0.16 -8.67 36.46
C TYR A 492 -0.27 -10.13 36.63
N SER A 493 -0.29 -10.60 37.88
CA SER A 493 -0.57 -11.99 38.27
C SER A 493 -1.90 -12.16 39.03
N GLY A 494 -2.79 -11.17 38.98
CA GLY A 494 -4.13 -11.27 39.58
C GLY A 494 -5.21 -11.74 38.62
N ASP A 495 -6.42 -11.96 39.14
CA ASP A 495 -7.57 -12.50 38.39
C ASP A 495 -8.29 -11.44 37.53
N ASN A 496 -7.85 -10.18 37.54
CA ASN A 496 -8.49 -9.12 36.75
C ASN A 496 -8.09 -9.21 35.27
N HIS A 497 -8.86 -9.97 34.52
CA HIS A 497 -8.69 -10.14 33.06
C HIS A 497 -8.72 -8.81 32.29
N SER A 498 -9.50 -7.81 32.72
CA SER A 498 -9.58 -6.51 32.05
C SER A 498 -8.31 -5.69 32.23
N LEU A 499 -7.76 -5.68 33.45
CA LEU A 499 -6.49 -5.01 33.73
C LEU A 499 -5.34 -5.70 33.00
N LYS A 500 -5.29 -7.04 33.03
CA LYS A 500 -4.30 -7.81 32.27
C LYS A 500 -4.35 -7.46 30.79
N GLY A 501 -5.55 -7.49 30.18
CA GLY A 501 -5.70 -7.16 28.78
C GLY A 501 -5.33 -5.72 28.41
N PHE A 502 -5.53 -4.76 29.32
CA PHE A 502 -5.08 -3.39 29.11
C PHE A 502 -3.54 -3.27 29.16
N LEU A 503 -2.89 -3.95 30.09
CA LEU A 503 -1.43 -3.99 30.16
C LEU A 503 -0.83 -4.69 28.94
N ASP A 504 -1.42 -5.80 28.52
CA ASP A 504 -1.05 -6.51 27.28
C ASP A 504 -1.19 -5.58 26.06
N ALA A 505 -2.21 -4.71 26.02
CA ALA A 505 -2.36 -3.69 24.97
C ALA A 505 -1.20 -2.69 24.95
N ILE A 506 -0.74 -2.25 26.13
CA ILE A 506 0.40 -1.34 26.24
C ILE A 506 1.67 -2.03 25.77
N VAL A 507 1.91 -3.26 26.22
CA VAL A 507 3.05 -4.07 25.76
C VAL A 507 3.02 -4.19 24.24
N LEU A 508 1.87 -4.55 23.66
CA LEU A 508 1.73 -4.70 22.21
C LEU A 508 2.03 -3.40 21.45
N VAL A 509 1.65 -2.23 21.97
CA VAL A 509 2.01 -0.93 21.37
C VAL A 509 3.51 -0.64 21.49
N MET A 510 4.11 -0.92 22.65
CA MET A 510 5.54 -0.69 22.90
C MET A 510 6.44 -1.62 22.07
N GLU A 511 5.95 -2.80 21.73
CA GLU A 511 6.63 -3.76 20.86
C GLU A 511 6.32 -3.58 19.37
N THR A 512 5.25 -2.87 19.03
CA THR A 512 4.94 -2.54 17.64
C THR A 512 5.82 -1.37 17.20
N GLN A 513 6.88 -1.67 16.44
CA GLN A 513 7.92 -0.70 16.06
C GLN A 513 7.41 0.62 15.49
N PHE A 514 6.46 0.57 14.57
CA PHE A 514 5.95 1.77 13.93
C PHE A 514 5.01 2.56 14.86
N ALA A 515 4.32 1.89 15.79
CA ALA A 515 3.37 2.52 16.70
C ALA A 515 4.11 3.38 17.73
N ILE A 516 5.15 2.83 18.36
CA ILE A 516 6.00 3.59 19.28
C ILE A 516 6.73 4.74 18.59
N THR A 517 7.22 4.54 17.36
CA THR A 517 7.82 5.63 16.56
C THR A 517 6.81 6.73 16.24
N GLY A 518 5.57 6.37 15.87
CA GLY A 518 4.51 7.35 15.60
C GLY A 518 4.14 8.15 16.83
N VAL A 519 3.86 7.48 17.95
CA VAL A 519 3.48 8.13 19.22
C VAL A 519 4.59 9.08 19.68
N LEU A 520 5.84 8.63 19.70
CA LEU A 520 6.97 9.48 20.10
C LEU A 520 7.22 10.60 19.10
N GLY A 521 7.10 10.34 17.80
CA GLY A 521 7.18 11.37 16.75
C GLY A 521 6.18 12.49 16.96
N VAL A 522 4.92 12.16 17.24
CA VAL A 522 3.89 13.17 17.53
C VAL A 522 4.24 13.95 18.80
N ILE A 523 4.59 13.26 19.90
CA ILE A 523 4.93 13.90 21.17
C ILE A 523 6.10 14.87 20.99
N LEU A 524 7.19 14.42 20.36
CA LEU A 524 8.38 15.23 20.14
C LEU A 524 8.13 16.38 19.18
N ASN A 525 7.35 16.16 18.12
CA ASN A 525 6.97 17.21 17.18
C ASN A 525 6.15 18.32 17.87
N LEU A 526 5.28 17.96 18.82
CA LEU A 526 4.47 18.93 19.57
C LEU A 526 5.25 19.64 20.68
N ILE A 527 6.22 18.99 21.31
CA ILE A 527 7.01 19.54 22.41
C ILE A 527 8.15 20.43 21.89
N ILE A 528 8.82 20.01 20.81
CA ILE A 528 10.02 20.69 20.33
C ILE A 528 9.63 21.78 19.32
N PRO A 529 9.86 23.07 19.64
CA PRO A 529 9.46 24.17 18.77
C PRO A 529 10.22 24.13 17.44
N GLN A 530 9.57 24.58 16.37
CA GLN A 530 10.21 24.73 15.06
C GLN A 530 11.25 25.86 15.14
N GLU A 531 12.53 25.51 15.13
CA GLU A 531 13.61 26.48 14.91
C GLU A 531 13.76 26.63 13.38
N PHE A 532 13.30 27.75 12.84
CA PHE A 532 13.70 28.15 11.49
C PHE A 532 15.10 28.74 11.63
N ASP A 533 16.12 28.03 11.16
CA ASP A 533 17.48 28.57 11.12
C ASP A 533 17.48 29.81 10.20
N GLU A 534 17.56 31.02 10.76
CA GLU A 534 17.65 32.29 10.00
C GLU A 534 18.82 32.27 8.99
N ASN A 535 19.81 31.40 9.21
CA ASN A 535 20.96 31.20 8.34
C ASN A 535 20.67 30.41 7.07
N ASP A 536 19.68 29.51 7.04
CA ASP A 536 19.35 28.76 5.81
C ASP A 536 18.60 29.65 4.82
N SER A 537 17.70 30.52 5.30
CA SER A 537 17.11 31.58 4.47
C SER A 537 18.13 32.58 3.96
N ALA A 538 19.14 32.93 4.78
CA ALA A 538 20.23 33.81 4.32
C ALA A 538 21.10 33.13 3.25
N THR A 539 21.33 31.83 3.37
CA THR A 539 22.14 31.05 2.40
C THR A 539 21.39 30.87 1.08
N GLU A 540 20.09 30.55 1.10
CA GLU A 540 19.24 30.49 -0.10
C GLU A 540 19.12 31.87 -0.78
N MET A 541 18.93 32.95 0.00
CA MET A 541 18.91 34.32 -0.55
C MET A 541 20.27 34.76 -1.11
N ILE A 542 21.38 34.28 -0.54
CA ILE A 542 22.74 34.52 -1.07
C ILE A 542 22.95 33.71 -2.36
N GLU A 543 22.52 32.45 -2.43
CA GLU A 543 22.59 31.64 -3.65
C GLU A 543 21.72 32.22 -4.78
N GLU A 544 20.49 32.66 -4.48
CA GLU A 544 19.64 33.34 -5.46
C GLU A 544 20.27 34.66 -5.96
N ARG A 545 20.85 35.47 -5.06
CA ARG A 545 21.59 36.69 -5.46
C ARG A 545 22.82 36.39 -6.30
N ILE A 546 23.57 35.35 -5.99
CA ILE A 546 24.75 34.93 -6.78
C ILE A 546 24.31 34.47 -8.19
N ILE A 547 23.16 33.80 -8.30
CA ILE A 547 22.58 33.38 -9.59
C ILE A 547 22.10 34.60 -10.39
N GLU A 548 21.45 35.57 -9.76
CA GLU A 548 21.02 36.82 -10.42
C GLU A 548 22.22 37.69 -10.87
N GLU A 549 23.26 37.82 -10.06
CA GLU A 549 24.49 38.56 -10.40
C GLU A 549 25.35 37.82 -11.46
N GLY A 550 25.35 36.48 -11.44
CA GLY A 550 25.98 35.65 -12.48
C GLY A 550 25.26 35.70 -13.84
N SER A 551 23.95 35.93 -13.85
CA SER A 551 23.15 36.06 -15.08
C SER A 551 23.26 37.44 -15.73
N SER A 552 23.39 38.50 -14.92
CA SER A 552 23.53 39.89 -15.37
C SER A 552 24.95 40.23 -15.87
N SER A 553 25.99 39.57 -15.34
CA SER A 553 27.37 39.70 -15.83
C SER A 553 27.59 39.05 -17.21
N ASN A 554 26.79 38.05 -17.59
CA ASN A 554 26.85 37.42 -18.92
C ASN A 554 26.08 38.18 -20.02
N SER A 555 25.21 39.15 -19.68
CA SER A 555 24.52 39.99 -20.67
C SER A 555 25.24 41.29 -21.00
N ALA A 556 26.25 41.70 -20.23
CA ALA A 556 26.99 42.95 -20.43
C ALA A 556 28.25 42.82 -21.31
N GLY A 557 28.66 41.60 -21.70
CA GLY A 557 29.92 41.33 -22.41
C GLY A 557 29.84 41.15 -23.93
N LYS A 558 28.66 41.32 -24.56
CA LYS A 558 28.49 41.16 -26.03
C LYS A 558 28.00 42.46 -26.67
N GLY A 559 28.84 43.48 -26.63
CA GLY A 559 28.63 44.69 -27.40
C GLY A 559 29.95 45.40 -27.60
N SER A 560 30.38 45.49 -28.86
CA SER A 560 31.56 46.23 -29.35
C SER A 560 32.88 45.45 -29.31
N VAL A 561 33.31 44.92 -30.47
CA VAL A 561 34.41 45.50 -31.26
C VAL A 561 34.29 44.96 -32.69
N GLU A 562 33.89 45.85 -33.58
CA GLU A 562 33.99 45.73 -35.03
C GLU A 562 35.17 46.62 -35.48
N LYS A 563 35.94 46.16 -36.47
CA LYS A 563 36.92 46.86 -37.33
C LYS A 563 38.42 46.87 -36.96
N VAL A 564 39.15 46.42 -38.01
CA VAL A 564 40.59 46.46 -38.37
C VAL A 564 41.48 45.40 -37.73
#